data_AF-A0A950VHJ8-F1
#
_entry.id   AF-A0A950VHJ8-F1
#
_cell.length_a   1.000
_cell.length_b   1.000
_cell.length_c   1.000
_cell.angle_alpha   90.00
_cell.angle_beta   90.00
_cell.angle_gamma   90.00
#
_symmetry.space_group_name_H-M   'P 1'
#
loop_
_entity.id
_entity.type
_entity.pdbx_description
1 polymer ?
#
loop_
_entity_poly.entity_id
_entity_poly.type
_entity_poly.pdbx_seq_one_letter_code
_entity_poly.pdbx_strand_id
1 'polypeptide(L)'
;MSASIPPPRDYRPNPAVRWAARYAVFMTVAHAVLWIGLVLLNLLLVPRVLKVSQDFALKVPIITEFVFAIANWLVNYWYILPPVFLPALVADGALMFFLRLRPETRKWGLLWSILVFLAAFACYLVLFFGLLGPWIKLHESLSK
;
A
#
# COMPACT_ATOMS: atom_id res chain seq x y z
N MET A 1 9.64 64.05 1.93
CA MET A 1 10.25 62.80 2.41
C MET A 1 9.57 61.65 1.67
N SER A 2 10.24 61.01 0.71
CA SER A 2 9.71 59.78 0.09
C SER A 2 10.11 58.59 0.95
N ALA A 3 9.14 57.78 1.37
CA ALA A 3 9.42 56.51 2.04
C ALA A 3 9.95 55.54 0.98
N SER A 4 11.19 55.07 1.15
CA SER A 4 11.73 54.00 0.31
C SER A 4 11.01 52.70 0.64
N ILE A 5 10.40 52.09 -0.36
CA ILE A 5 9.81 50.76 -0.22
C ILE A 5 10.97 49.77 -0.10
N PRO A 6 11.03 48.93 0.94
CA PRO A 6 12.08 47.93 1.06
C PRO A 6 12.02 46.97 -0.14
N PRO A 7 13.17 46.47 -0.61
CA PRO A 7 13.17 45.51 -1.71
C PRO A 7 12.34 44.27 -1.34
N PRO A 8 11.72 43.60 -2.33
CA PRO A 8 10.99 42.35 -2.08
C PRO A 8 11.92 41.38 -1.36
N ARG A 9 11.44 40.77 -0.26
CA ARG A 9 12.19 39.67 0.36
C ARG A 9 12.28 38.54 -0.65
N ASP A 10 13.50 38.11 -0.96
CA ASP A 10 13.77 36.88 -1.69
C ASP A 10 13.15 35.70 -0.93
N TYR A 11 11.95 35.29 -1.33
CA TYR A 11 11.29 34.14 -0.74
C TYR A 11 11.98 32.86 -1.21
N ARG A 12 13.01 32.44 -0.46
CA ARG A 12 13.59 31.10 -0.59
C ARG A 12 12.85 30.16 0.35
N PRO A 13 12.16 29.11 -0.16
CA PRO A 13 11.48 28.16 0.70
C PRO A 13 12.47 27.52 1.65
N ASN A 14 12.11 27.43 2.94
CA ASN A 14 12.95 26.82 3.95
C ASN A 14 13.39 25.40 3.50
N PRO A 15 14.70 25.10 3.43
CA PRO A 15 15.19 23.80 2.97
C PRO A 15 14.63 22.63 3.78
N ALA A 16 14.31 22.83 5.07
CA ALA A 16 13.67 21.83 5.91
C ALA A 16 12.25 21.47 5.43
N VAL A 17 11.45 22.47 5.01
CA VAL A 17 10.10 22.26 4.46
C VAL A 17 10.17 21.52 3.14
N ARG A 18 11.10 21.92 2.26
CA ARG A 18 11.32 21.22 0.98
C ARG A 18 11.71 19.76 1.20
N TRP A 19 12.56 19.49 2.20
CA TRP A 19 12.98 18.13 2.49
C TRP A 19 11.84 17.29 3.09
N ALA A 20 11.09 17.86 4.04
CA ALA A 20 9.90 17.22 4.60
C ALA A 20 8.88 16.85 3.52
N ALA A 21 8.60 17.77 2.60
CA ALA A 21 7.69 17.52 1.47
C ALA A 21 8.19 16.39 0.55
N ARG A 22 9.46 16.42 0.15
CA ARG A 22 10.04 15.36 -0.71
C ARG A 22 9.97 13.98 -0.05
N TYR A 23 10.32 13.91 1.23
CA TYR A 23 10.25 12.66 1.98
C TYR A 23 8.81 12.14 2.08
N ALA A 24 7.87 13.01 2.45
CA ALA A 24 6.46 12.64 2.55
C ALA A 24 5.92 12.14 1.22
N VAL A 25 6.17 12.86 0.11
CA VAL A 25 5.75 12.44 -1.23
C VAL A 25 6.37 11.09 -1.61
N PHE A 26 7.69 10.93 -1.44
CA PHE A 26 8.37 9.68 -1.79
C PHE A 26 7.80 8.49 -1.02
N MET A 27 7.65 8.61 0.30
CA MET A 27 7.12 7.53 1.14
C MET A 27 5.64 7.25 0.84
N THR A 28 4.82 8.28 0.63
CA THR A 28 3.40 8.10 0.27
C THR A 28 3.27 7.36 -1.05
N VAL A 29 4.08 7.71 -2.05
CA VAL A 29 4.09 7.01 -3.34
C VAL A 29 4.55 5.56 -3.16
N ALA A 30 5.58 5.30 -2.37
CA ALA A 30 6.04 3.94 -2.10
C ALA A 30 4.95 3.10 -1.42
N HIS A 31 4.28 3.63 -0.40
CA HIS A 31 3.15 2.96 0.25
C HIS A 31 1.99 2.73 -0.72
N ALA A 32 1.64 3.75 -1.52
CA ALA A 32 0.59 3.65 -2.52
C ALA A 32 0.87 2.53 -3.52
N VAL A 33 2.10 2.43 -4.05
CA VAL A 33 2.49 1.37 -4.99
C VAL A 33 2.33 -0.01 -4.35
N LEU A 34 2.75 -0.20 -3.11
CA LEU A 34 2.61 -1.48 -2.40
C LEU A 34 1.14 -1.87 -2.22
N TRP A 35 0.31 -0.96 -1.70
CA TRP A 35 -1.09 -1.25 -1.46
C TRP A 35 -1.89 -1.42 -2.75
N ILE A 36 -1.64 -0.60 -3.77
CA ILE A 36 -2.26 -0.77 -5.10
C ILE A 36 -1.85 -2.10 -5.71
N GLY A 37 -0.57 -2.47 -5.64
CA GLY A 37 -0.10 -3.76 -6.13
C GLY A 37 -0.81 -4.93 -5.44
N LEU A 38 -0.98 -4.87 -4.12
CA LEU A 38 -1.71 -5.90 -3.36
C LEU A 38 -3.18 -5.99 -3.78
N VAL A 39 -3.85 -4.85 -3.97
CA VAL A 39 -5.23 -4.78 -4.45
C VAL A 39 -5.35 -5.39 -5.84
N LEU A 40 -4.47 -5.02 -6.76
CA LEU A 40 -4.47 -5.54 -8.13
C LEU A 40 -4.24 -7.05 -8.18
N LEU A 41 -3.34 -7.59 -7.36
CA LEU A 41 -3.16 -9.04 -7.25
C LEU A 41 -4.44 -9.73 -6.77
N ASN A 42 -5.12 -9.19 -5.76
CA ASN A 42 -6.39 -9.73 -5.28
C ASN A 42 -7.53 -9.62 -6.31
N LEU A 43 -7.56 -8.57 -7.12
CA LEU A 43 -8.60 -8.40 -8.15
C LEU A 43 -8.35 -9.23 -9.41
N LEU A 44 -7.08 -9.43 -9.79
CA LEU A 44 -6.75 -9.98 -11.10
C LEU A 44 -6.21 -11.42 -11.04
N LEU A 45 -5.36 -11.71 -10.06
CA LEU A 45 -4.68 -13.01 -9.96
C LEU A 45 -5.48 -14.01 -9.13
N VAL A 46 -5.90 -13.61 -7.92
CA VAL A 46 -6.58 -14.52 -6.98
C VAL A 46 -7.85 -15.15 -7.56
N PRO A 47 -8.74 -14.43 -8.28
CA PRO A 47 -9.94 -15.05 -8.85
C PRO A 47 -9.63 -16.10 -9.91
N ARG A 48 -8.52 -15.95 -10.64
CA ARG A 48 -8.07 -16.95 -11.62
C ARG A 48 -7.61 -18.22 -10.91
N VAL A 49 -6.84 -18.08 -9.83
CA VAL A 49 -6.39 -19.22 -9.02
C VAL A 49 -7.57 -19.91 -8.34
N LEU A 50 -8.55 -19.15 -7.85
CA LEU A 50 -9.80 -19.68 -7.31
C LEU A 50 -10.54 -20.53 -8.34
N LYS A 51 -10.73 -20.01 -9.56
CA LYS A 51 -11.40 -20.75 -10.64
C LYS A 51 -10.69 -22.06 -10.95
N VAL A 52 -9.37 -22.04 -11.12
CA VAL A 52 -8.59 -23.27 -11.35
C VAL A 52 -8.73 -24.24 -10.17
N SER A 53 -8.67 -23.75 -8.94
CA SER A 53 -8.82 -24.61 -7.76
C SER A 53 -10.20 -25.29 -7.72
N GLN A 54 -11.25 -24.58 -8.16
CA GLN A 54 -12.62 -25.11 -8.27
C GLN A 54 -12.76 -26.11 -9.43
N ASP A 55 -12.24 -25.78 -10.61
CA ASP A 55 -12.31 -26.62 -11.82
C ASP A 55 -11.64 -28.00 -11.59
N PHE A 56 -10.58 -28.03 -10.78
CA PHE A 56 -9.87 -29.27 -10.40
C PHE A 56 -10.30 -29.87 -9.05
N ALA A 57 -11.36 -29.34 -8.43
CA ALA A 57 -11.86 -29.76 -7.12
C ALA A 57 -10.76 -29.89 -6.04
N LEU A 58 -9.79 -28.98 -6.05
CA LEU A 58 -8.65 -29.01 -5.13
C LEU A 58 -9.11 -28.68 -3.71
N LYS A 59 -8.73 -29.52 -2.75
CA LYS A 59 -8.85 -29.16 -1.33
C LYS A 59 -7.80 -28.10 -1.00
N VAL A 60 -8.24 -26.90 -0.64
CA VAL A 60 -7.36 -25.78 -0.30
C VAL A 60 -7.20 -25.63 1.22
N PRO A 61 -6.06 -25.13 1.72
CA PRO A 61 -5.89 -24.86 3.15
C PRO A 61 -6.66 -23.61 3.58
N ILE A 62 -6.91 -23.48 4.89
CA ILE A 62 -7.69 -22.37 5.49
C ILE A 62 -7.15 -20.99 5.08
N ILE A 63 -5.82 -20.84 5.00
CA ILE A 63 -5.21 -19.57 4.59
C ILE A 63 -5.56 -19.19 3.14
N THR A 64 -5.67 -20.17 2.24
CA THR A 64 -6.10 -19.95 0.85
C THR A 64 -7.58 -19.57 0.81
N GLU A 65 -8.43 -20.25 1.58
CA GLU A 65 -9.86 -19.91 1.68
C GLU A 65 -10.06 -18.47 2.15
N PHE A 66 -9.27 -18.03 3.13
CA PHE A 66 -9.28 -16.65 3.60
C PHE A 66 -8.88 -15.66 2.48
N VAL A 67 -7.84 -15.95 1.72
CA VAL A 67 -7.42 -15.13 0.57
C VAL A 67 -8.50 -15.09 -0.51
N PHE A 68 -9.16 -16.22 -0.80
CA PHE A 68 -10.29 -16.28 -1.74
C PHE A 68 -11.50 -15.47 -1.26
N ALA A 69 -11.81 -15.52 0.04
CA ALA A 69 -12.88 -14.73 0.62
C ALA A 69 -12.61 -13.23 0.49
N ILE A 70 -11.39 -12.78 0.80
CA ILE A 70 -10.98 -11.39 0.61
C ILE A 70 -11.08 -10.98 -0.85
N ALA A 71 -10.54 -11.78 -1.77
CA ALA A 71 -10.60 -11.47 -3.20
C ALA A 71 -12.04 -11.38 -3.72
N ASN A 72 -12.92 -12.31 -3.32
CA ASN A 72 -14.34 -12.26 -3.67
C ASN A 72 -15.03 -11.01 -3.12
N TRP A 73 -14.76 -10.64 -1.87
CA TRP A 73 -15.25 -9.38 -1.32
C TRP A 73 -14.74 -8.19 -2.14
N LEU A 74 -13.44 -8.17 -2.46
CA LEU A 74 -12.81 -7.09 -3.20
C LEU A 74 -13.39 -6.94 -4.61
N VAL A 75 -13.64 -8.04 -5.31
CA VAL A 75 -14.28 -8.05 -6.64
C VAL A 75 -15.70 -7.49 -6.58
N ASN A 76 -16.46 -7.82 -5.53
CA ASN A 76 -17.84 -7.33 -5.38
C ASN A 76 -17.93 -5.88 -4.91
N TYR A 77 -16.92 -5.38 -4.19
CA TYR A 77 -16.94 -4.06 -3.55
C TYR A 77 -15.77 -3.15 -3.95
N TRP A 78 -15.16 -3.38 -5.12
CA TRP A 78 -13.97 -2.63 -5.57
C TRP A 78 -14.21 -1.11 -5.64
N TYR A 79 -15.45 -0.69 -5.92
CA TYR A 79 -15.84 0.72 -5.99
C TYR A 79 -15.78 1.44 -4.64
N ILE A 80 -15.70 0.71 -3.52
CA ILE A 80 -15.47 1.26 -2.18
C ILE A 80 -13.99 1.63 -1.98
N LEU A 81 -13.08 1.06 -2.77
CA LEU A 81 -11.65 1.29 -2.59
C LEU A 81 -11.26 2.75 -2.84
N PRO A 82 -11.61 3.43 -3.96
CA PRO A 82 -11.20 4.82 -4.15
C PRO A 82 -11.62 5.79 -3.03
N PRO A 83 -12.89 5.81 -2.56
CA PRO A 83 -13.29 6.74 -1.50
C PRO A 83 -12.66 6.45 -0.13
N VAL A 84 -12.17 5.24 0.13
CA VAL A 84 -11.46 4.90 1.38
C VAL A 84 -9.96 5.10 1.23
N PHE A 85 -9.40 4.64 0.12
CA PHE A 85 -7.96 4.56 -0.12
C PHE A 85 -7.35 5.92 -0.43
N LEU A 86 -8.02 6.78 -1.21
CA LEU A 86 -7.48 8.11 -1.53
C LEU A 86 -7.38 9.00 -0.29
N PRO A 87 -8.40 9.14 0.59
CA PRO A 87 -8.25 9.89 1.82
C PRO A 87 -7.20 9.28 2.76
N ALA A 88 -7.10 7.95 2.82
CA ALA A 88 -6.08 7.29 3.64
C ALA A 88 -4.66 7.64 3.16
N LEU A 89 -4.40 7.65 1.86
CA LEU A 89 -3.11 8.07 1.30
C LEU A 89 -2.81 9.55 1.55
N VAL A 90 -3.81 10.43 1.43
CA VAL A 90 -3.66 11.85 1.75
C VAL A 90 -3.33 12.03 3.23
N ALA A 91 -4.01 11.30 4.11
CA ALA A 91 -3.74 11.33 5.54
C ALA A 91 -2.35 10.79 5.88
N ASP A 92 -1.91 9.70 5.24
CA ASP A 92 -0.56 9.13 5.37
C ASP A 92 0.52 10.15 4.98
N GLY A 93 0.37 10.78 3.81
CA GLY A 93 1.31 11.80 3.34
C GLY A 93 1.32 13.06 4.21
N ALA A 94 0.15 13.52 4.66
CA ALA A 94 0.04 14.64 5.58
C ALA A 94 0.71 14.32 6.92
N LEU A 95 0.45 13.15 7.49
CA LEU A 95 1.06 12.69 8.74
C LEU A 95 2.59 12.67 8.62
N MET A 96 3.13 12.08 7.56
CA MET A 96 4.58 12.05 7.32
C MET A 96 5.17 13.45 7.13
N PHE A 97 4.47 14.35 6.42
CA PHE A 97 4.89 15.74 6.26
C PHE A 97 4.98 16.45 7.61
N PHE A 98 3.93 16.40 8.42
CA PHE A 98 3.90 17.05 9.73
C PHE A 98 4.92 16.47 10.71
N LEU A 99 5.08 15.14 10.75
CA LEU A 99 6.08 14.48 11.59
C LEU A 99 7.52 14.84 11.19
N ARG A 100 7.74 15.26 9.94
CA ARG A 100 9.07 15.63 9.44
C ARG A 100 9.40 17.12 9.61
N LEU A 101 8.39 17.97 9.79
CA LEU A 101 8.59 19.40 10.07
C LEU A 101 9.32 19.66 11.39
N ARG A 102 9.02 18.89 12.44
CA ARG A 102 9.67 19.04 13.76
C ARG A 102 10.84 18.05 13.90
N PRO A 103 12.05 18.49 14.30
CA PRO A 103 13.21 17.59 14.47
C PRO A 103 12.96 16.45 15.47
N GLU A 104 12.22 16.74 16.54
CA GLU A 104 11.92 15.80 17.63
C GLU A 104 11.02 14.63 17.18
N THR A 105 10.10 14.88 16.25
CA THR A 105 9.12 13.88 15.79
C THR A 105 9.61 13.04 14.61
N ARG A 106 10.83 13.29 14.12
CA ARG A 106 11.40 12.62 12.94
C ARG A 106 11.46 11.09 13.07
N LYS A 107 11.71 10.58 14.28
CA LYS A 107 11.77 9.14 14.57
C LYS A 107 10.38 8.49 14.44
N TRP A 108 9.33 9.18 14.86
CA TRP A 108 7.94 8.72 14.73
C TRP A 108 7.51 8.63 13.27
N GLY A 109 7.94 9.57 12.42
CA GLY A 109 7.71 9.49 10.98
C GLY A 109 8.33 8.24 10.35
N LEU A 110 9.57 7.92 10.73
CA LEU A 110 10.24 6.70 10.25
C LEU A 110 9.55 5.43 10.76
N LEU A 111 9.20 5.38 12.05
CA LEU A 111 8.51 4.24 12.65
C LEU A 111 7.17 3.98 11.94
N TRP A 112 6.41 5.05 11.66
CA TRP A 112 5.17 4.96 10.91
C TRP A 112 5.38 4.40 9.50
N SER A 113 6.36 4.90 8.74
CA SER A 113 6.66 4.35 7.41
C SER A 113 7.06 2.87 7.46
N ILE A 114 7.88 2.47 8.43
CA ILE A 114 8.24 1.06 8.62
C ILE A 114 7.00 0.22 8.94
N LEU A 115 6.12 0.71 9.81
CA LEU A 115 4.89 0.00 10.18
C LEU A 115 3.98 -0.23 8.97
N VAL A 116 3.73 0.82 8.17
CA VAL A 116 2.89 0.72 6.97
C VAL A 116 3.52 -0.23 5.95
N PHE A 117 4.84 -0.17 5.75
CA PHE A 117 5.57 -1.07 4.88
C PHE A 117 5.46 -2.53 5.34
N LEU A 118 5.73 -2.80 6.62
CA LEU A 118 5.64 -4.14 7.20
C LEU A 118 4.21 -4.69 7.14
N ALA A 119 3.20 -3.85 7.34
CA ALA A 119 1.80 -4.25 7.22
C ALA A 119 1.46 -4.67 5.78
N ALA A 120 1.84 -3.88 4.78
CA ALA A 120 1.67 -4.24 3.38
C ALA A 120 2.42 -5.53 3.04
N PHE A 121 3.69 -5.64 3.47
CA PHE A 121 4.53 -6.81 3.26
C PHE A 121 3.94 -8.08 3.89
N ALA A 122 3.42 -7.99 5.12
CA ALA A 122 2.74 -9.12 5.77
C ALA A 122 1.51 -9.58 4.97
N CYS A 123 0.73 -8.66 4.41
CA CYS A 123 -0.39 -9.02 3.53
C CYS A 123 0.08 -9.70 2.23
N TYR A 124 1.20 -9.25 1.66
CA TYR A 124 1.84 -9.93 0.52
C TYR A 124 2.28 -11.35 0.89
N LEU A 125 2.81 -11.57 2.09
CA LEU A 125 3.17 -12.92 2.55
C LEU A 125 1.94 -13.81 2.70
N VAL A 126 0.85 -13.31 3.29
CA VAL A 126 -0.41 -14.05 3.39
C VAL A 126 -0.93 -14.43 2.00
N LEU A 127 -0.90 -13.50 1.04
CA LEU A 127 -1.27 -13.79 -0.35
C LEU A 127 -0.33 -14.82 -0.97
N PHE A 128 0.98 -14.66 -0.84
CA PHE A 128 1.97 -15.57 -1.40
C PHE A 128 1.80 -16.99 -0.86
N PHE A 129 1.78 -17.17 0.46
CA PHE A 129 1.59 -18.48 1.08
C PHE A 129 0.19 -19.05 0.82
N GLY A 130 -0.83 -18.19 0.75
CA GLY A 130 -2.19 -18.57 0.37
C GLY A 130 -2.29 -19.11 -1.05
N LEU A 131 -1.49 -18.61 -2.00
CA LEU A 131 -1.51 -19.07 -3.39
C LEU A 131 -0.50 -20.19 -3.69
N LEU A 132 0.55 -20.33 -2.88
CA LEU A 132 1.58 -21.34 -3.08
C LEU A 132 1.03 -22.78 -2.96
N GLY A 133 0.14 -23.03 -2.00
CA GLY A 133 -0.45 -24.36 -1.76
C GLY A 133 -1.20 -24.92 -2.97
N PRO A 134 -2.20 -24.20 -3.51
CA PRO A 134 -2.91 -24.60 -4.74
C PRO A 134 -1.96 -24.83 -5.93
N TRP A 135 -0.93 -24.00 -6.07
CA TRP A 135 0.05 -24.13 -7.16
C TRP A 135 0.83 -25.45 -7.11
N ILE A 136 1.33 -25.82 -5.92
CA ILE A 136 2.04 -27.10 -5.72
C ILE A 136 1.11 -28.29 -6.05
N LYS A 137 -0.12 -28.27 -5.52
CA LYS A 137 -1.10 -29.35 -5.75
C LYS A 137 -1.47 -29.49 -7.23
N LEU A 138 -1.61 -28.37 -7.94
CA LEU A 138 -1.90 -28.39 -9.36
C LEU A 138 -0.79 -29.10 -10.16
N HIS A 139 0.48 -28.81 -9.85
CA HIS A 139 1.61 -29.48 -10.49
C HIS A 139 1.67 -30.98 -10.17
N GLU A 140 1.33 -31.40 -8.95
CA GLU A 140 1.25 -32.82 -8.57
C GLU A 140 0.10 -33.56 -9.28
N SER A 141 -1.00 -32.87 -9.60
CA SER A 141 -2.13 -33.46 -10.35
C SER A 141 -1.84 -33.61 -11.83
N LEU A 142 -1.06 -32.70 -12.43
CA LEU A 142 -0.72 -32.72 -13.86
C LEU A 142 0.42 -33.69 -14.20
N SER A 143 1.19 -34.13 -13.21
CA SER A 143 2.31 -35.07 -13.40
C SER A 143 1.91 -36.55 -13.29
N LYS A 144 0.64 -36.84 -13.02
CA LYS A 144 0.06 -38.19 -12.95
C LYS A 144 -0.70 -38.50 -14.22
#